data_AF-A8FAJ0-F1
#
_entry.id   AF-A8FAJ0-F1
#
_cell.length_a   1.000
_cell.length_b   1.000
_cell.length_c   1.000
_cell.angle_alpha   90.00
_cell.angle_beta   90.00
_cell.angle_gamma   90.00
#
_symmetry.space_group_name_H-M   'P 1'
#
loop_
_entity.id
_entity.type
_entity.pdbx_description
1 polymer ?
#
loop_
_entity_poly.entity_id
_entity_poly.type
_entity_poly.pdbx_seq_one_letter_code
_entity_poly.pdbx_strand_id
1 'polypeptide(L)'
;MKGVPLILLMVAVILFIVGATTYYYVADYKQHSIIATMNESARIASLRNVDNSIRIEEGKVELSQRAFELNFESSFNEKNNVELGKTSFKYKYLKGADEKMKAVKIILTDQKNKEYRTTLVVDKPKGDRK
;
A
#
# COMPACT_ATOMS: atom_id res chain seq x y z
N MET A 1 43.01 -37.25 1.95
CA MET A 1 41.97 -36.25 2.27
C MET A 1 40.57 -36.87 2.13
N LYS A 2 40.16 -37.73 3.06
CA LYS A 2 38.79 -38.28 3.09
C LYS A 2 38.00 -37.45 4.11
N GLY A 3 36.99 -36.71 3.68
CA GLY A 3 36.18 -35.82 4.53
C GLY A 3 36.03 -34.39 3.99
N VAL A 4 37.03 -33.88 3.26
CA VAL A 4 36.97 -32.58 2.56
C VAL A 4 35.75 -32.46 1.62
N PRO A 5 35.40 -33.46 0.78
CA PRO A 5 34.21 -33.34 -0.06
C PRO A 5 32.90 -33.29 0.73
N LEU A 6 32.82 -33.95 1.88
CA LEU A 6 31.63 -33.92 2.75
C LEU A 6 31.47 -32.55 3.43
N ILE A 7 32.57 -31.94 3.88
CA ILE A 7 32.56 -30.60 4.48
C ILE A 7 32.15 -29.55 3.45
N LEU A 8 32.69 -29.63 2.22
CA LEU A 8 32.30 -28.73 1.12
C LEU A 8 30.81 -28.84 0.78
N LEU A 9 30.26 -30.07 0.75
CA LEU A 9 28.83 -30.29 0.55
C LEU A 9 28.01 -29.62 1.66
N MET A 10 28.42 -29.78 2.92
CA MET A 10 27.71 -29.22 4.06
C MET A 10 27.71 -27.69 4.03
N VAL A 11 28.84 -27.07 3.69
CA VAL A 11 28.95 -25.62 3.50
C VAL A 11 28.05 -25.15 2.36
N ALA A 12 28.03 -25.85 1.23
CA ALA A 12 27.16 -25.52 0.10
C ALA A 12 25.67 -25.57 0.48
N VAL A 13 25.26 -26.57 1.26
CA VAL A 13 23.88 -26.69 1.76
C VAL A 13 23.53 -25.53 2.70
N ILE A 14 24.43 -25.16 3.62
CA ILE A 14 24.20 -24.03 4.53
C ILE A 14 24.07 -22.72 3.74
N LEU A 15 24.98 -22.47 2.80
CA LEU A 15 24.92 -21.28 1.94
C LEU A 15 23.64 -21.24 1.11
N PHE A 16 23.20 -22.38 0.59
CA PHE A 16 21.95 -22.49 -0.13
C PHE A 16 20.75 -22.15 0.75
N ILE A 17 20.68 -22.70 1.97
CA ILE A 17 19.60 -22.42 2.91
C ILE A 17 19.58 -20.93 3.27
N VAL A 18 20.73 -20.35 3.63
CA VAL A 18 20.84 -18.92 3.98
C VAL A 18 20.48 -18.02 2.81
N GLY A 19 20.93 -18.36 1.60
CA GLY A 19 20.59 -17.62 0.38
C GLY A 19 19.09 -17.66 0.08
N ALA A 20 18.49 -18.85 0.16
CA ALA A 20 17.06 -19.03 -0.05
C ALA A 20 16.22 -18.28 0.99
N THR A 21 16.53 -18.42 2.29
CA THR A 21 15.78 -17.72 3.34
C THR A 21 15.89 -16.21 3.21
N THR A 22 17.09 -15.69 2.98
CA THR A 22 17.30 -14.25 2.75
C THR A 22 16.48 -13.74 1.57
N TYR A 23 16.47 -14.47 0.46
CA TYR A 23 15.66 -14.13 -0.71
C TYR A 23 14.16 -14.03 -0.36
N TYR A 24 13.63 -15.03 0.35
CA TYR A 24 12.24 -15.02 0.78
C TYR A 24 11.92 -13.86 1.73
N TYR A 25 12.75 -13.62 2.75
CA TYR A 25 12.55 -12.51 3.68
C TYR A 25 12.59 -11.14 2.99
N VAL A 26 13.50 -10.94 2.03
CA VAL A 26 13.56 -9.69 1.26
C VAL A 26 12.32 -9.52 0.38
N ALA A 27 11.85 -10.58 -0.28
CA ALA A 27 10.65 -10.53 -1.10
C ALA A 27 9.39 -10.22 -0.28
N ASP A 28 9.28 -10.84 0.90
CA ASP A 28 8.18 -10.64 1.83
C ASP A 28 8.18 -9.23 2.45
N TYR A 29 9.35 -8.76 2.91
CA TYR A 29 9.52 -7.41 3.42
C TYR A 29 9.12 -6.36 2.39
N LYS A 30 9.54 -6.52 1.12
CA LYS A 30 9.15 -5.59 0.04
C LYS A 30 7.64 -5.53 -0.11
N GLN A 31 6.97 -6.69 -0.12
CA GLN A 31 5.52 -6.74 -0.27
C GLN A 31 4.79 -6.06 0.90
N HIS A 32 5.19 -6.35 2.13
CA HIS A 32 4.60 -5.74 3.32
C HIS A 32 4.85 -4.23 3.38
N SER A 33 6.06 -3.79 3.08
CA SER A 33 6.45 -2.38 3.05
C SER A 33 5.60 -1.59 2.04
N ILE A 34 5.45 -2.09 0.81
CA ILE A 34 4.64 -1.45 -0.22
C ILE A 34 3.18 -1.34 0.22
N ILE A 35 2.58 -2.43 0.70
CA ILE A 35 1.17 -2.43 1.13
C ILE A 35 0.97 -1.48 2.34
N ALA A 36 1.90 -1.45 3.29
CA ALA A 36 1.85 -0.55 4.42
C ALA A 36 1.91 0.92 3.97
N THR A 37 2.81 1.27 3.05
CA THR A 37 2.90 2.62 2.48
C THR A 37 1.64 2.99 1.69
N MET A 38 1.04 2.04 0.96
CA MET A 38 -0.26 2.25 0.30
C MET A 38 -1.36 2.55 1.32
N ASN A 39 -1.44 1.78 2.42
CA ASN A 39 -2.44 2.00 3.47
C ASN A 39 -2.29 3.39 4.10
N GLU A 40 -1.06 3.76 4.46
CA GLU A 40 -0.79 5.03 5.10
C GLU A 40 -1.06 6.20 4.15
N SER A 41 -0.64 6.08 2.89
CA SER A 41 -0.90 7.11 1.89
C SER A 41 -2.38 7.25 1.57
N ALA A 42 -3.14 6.16 1.56
CA ALA A 42 -4.60 6.20 1.40
C ALA A 42 -5.26 6.89 2.60
N ARG A 43 -4.78 6.61 3.81
CA ARG A 43 -5.27 7.28 5.03
C ARG A 43 -4.96 8.78 5.01
N ILE A 44 -3.74 9.18 4.68
CA ILE A 44 -3.35 10.59 4.55
C ILE A 44 -4.18 11.29 3.48
N ALA A 45 -4.33 10.67 2.30
CA ALA A 45 -5.14 11.21 1.23
C ALA A 45 -6.61 11.36 1.66
N SER A 46 -7.14 10.43 2.44
CA SER A 46 -8.49 10.55 2.99
C SER A 46 -8.61 11.73 3.95
N LEU A 47 -7.68 11.87 4.92
CA LEU A 47 -7.71 12.94 5.91
C LEU A 47 -7.54 14.33 5.28
N ARG A 48 -6.65 14.46 4.30
CA ARG A 48 -6.41 15.72 3.58
C ARG A 48 -7.59 16.13 2.69
N ASN A 49 -8.36 15.15 2.19
CA ASN A 49 -9.52 15.41 1.34
C ASN A 49 -10.86 15.41 2.09
N VAL A 50 -10.89 15.16 3.41
CA VAL A 50 -12.06 15.38 4.28
C VAL A 50 -12.20 16.89 4.58
N ASP A 51 -12.24 17.69 3.50
CA ASP A 51 -11.83 19.09 3.49
C ASP A 51 -12.50 19.98 4.57
N ASN A 52 -11.65 20.80 5.20
CA ASN A 52 -12.00 21.92 6.08
C ASN A 52 -12.71 23.06 5.33
N SER A 53 -12.83 22.99 4.00
CA SER A 53 -13.57 23.96 3.17
C SER A 53 -15.10 23.87 3.29
N ILE A 54 -15.65 22.79 3.89
CA ILE A 54 -17.10 22.60 4.11
C ILE A 54 -17.49 22.90 5.57
N ARG A 55 -16.68 23.66 6.32
CA ARG A 55 -17.05 24.13 7.68
C ARG A 55 -18.26 25.09 7.73
N ILE A 56 -18.95 25.29 6.62
CA ILE A 56 -20.13 26.17 6.50
C ILE A 56 -21.43 25.36 6.44
N GLU A 57 -21.42 24.05 6.11
CA GLU A 57 -22.62 23.21 6.16
C GLU A 57 -22.36 21.86 6.82
N GLU A 58 -23.02 21.61 7.96
CA GLU A 58 -22.98 20.36 8.71
C GLU A 58 -23.29 19.14 7.80
N GLY A 59 -22.33 18.22 7.67
CA GLY A 59 -22.60 16.82 7.29
C GLY A 59 -22.39 16.40 5.83
N LYS A 60 -21.74 17.21 4.98
CA LYS A 60 -21.49 16.86 3.57
C LYS A 60 -19.99 16.91 3.25
N VAL A 61 -19.37 15.77 2.96
CA VAL A 61 -17.97 15.69 2.48
C VAL A 61 -18.02 15.17 1.04
N GLU A 62 -17.77 16.05 0.06
CA GLU A 62 -17.51 15.65 -1.32
C GLU A 62 -16.00 15.40 -1.50
N LEU A 63 -15.60 14.14 -1.42
CA LEU A 63 -14.24 13.74 -1.76
C LEU A 63 -14.04 13.88 -3.27
N SER A 64 -13.33 14.92 -3.72
CA SER A 64 -12.88 15.03 -5.12
C SER A 64 -11.93 13.87 -5.44
N GLN A 65 -12.34 12.96 -6.33
CA GLN A 65 -11.56 11.78 -6.72
C GLN A 65 -10.15 12.17 -7.19
N ARG A 66 -10.03 13.24 -7.98
CA ARG A 66 -8.74 13.75 -8.46
C ARG A 66 -7.83 14.22 -7.33
N ALA A 67 -8.39 14.90 -6.32
CA ALA A 67 -7.60 15.37 -5.18
C ALA A 67 -7.19 14.21 -4.26
N PHE A 68 -8.01 13.15 -4.17
CA PHE A 68 -7.62 11.90 -3.53
C PHE A 68 -6.43 11.25 -4.24
N GLU A 69 -6.52 11.05 -5.56
CA GLU A 69 -5.48 10.41 -6.36
C GLU A 69 -4.15 11.17 -6.27
N LEU A 70 -4.17 12.50 -6.45
CA LEU A 70 -2.96 13.33 -6.34
C LEU A 70 -2.31 13.26 -4.95
N ASN A 71 -3.10 13.36 -3.88
CA ASN A 71 -2.57 13.29 -2.52
C ASN A 71 -2.06 11.89 -2.17
N PHE A 72 -2.71 10.85 -2.69
CA PHE A 72 -2.28 9.46 -2.52
C PHE A 72 -0.93 9.24 -3.21
N GLU A 73 -0.82 9.58 -4.50
CA GLU A 73 0.41 9.36 -5.28
C GLU A 73 1.57 10.18 -4.74
N SER A 74 1.33 11.43 -4.35
CA SER A 74 2.34 12.26 -3.70
C SER A 74 2.83 11.65 -2.38
N SER A 75 1.92 11.26 -1.48
CA SER A 75 2.28 10.64 -0.21
C SER A 75 2.98 9.30 -0.40
N PHE A 76 2.55 8.51 -1.40
CA PHE A 76 3.14 7.21 -1.69
C PHE A 76 4.57 7.37 -2.20
N ASN A 77 4.80 8.27 -3.16
CA ASN A 77 6.13 8.50 -3.73
C ASN A 77 7.12 9.09 -2.70
N GLU A 78 6.64 9.91 -1.76
CA GLU A 78 7.47 10.46 -0.69
C GLU A 78 7.87 9.42 0.36
N LYS A 79 6.95 8.52 0.74
CA LYS A 79 7.15 7.56 1.85
C LYS A 79 7.62 6.18 1.41
N ASN A 80 7.62 5.89 0.12
CA ASN A 80 8.01 4.58 -0.38
C ASN A 80 9.53 4.41 -0.35
N ASN A 81 9.99 3.43 0.42
CA ASN A 81 11.42 3.09 0.57
C ASN A 81 11.83 1.88 -0.28
N VAL A 82 10.97 1.40 -1.18
CA VAL A 82 11.25 0.26 -2.07
C VAL A 82 11.39 0.75 -3.51
N GLU A 83 12.42 0.31 -4.21
CA GLU A 83 12.56 0.61 -5.64
C GLU A 83 11.53 -0.17 -6.46
N LEU A 84 10.60 0.56 -7.08
CA LEU A 84 9.48 0.01 -7.87
C LEU A 84 9.61 0.23 -9.37
N GLY A 85 10.58 1.05 -9.79
CA GLY A 85 10.72 1.50 -11.19
C GLY A 85 9.50 2.30 -11.66
N LYS A 86 9.09 2.08 -12.91
CA LYS A 86 7.87 2.72 -13.46
C LYS A 86 6.62 2.08 -12.83
N THR A 87 5.86 2.88 -12.10
CA THR A 87 4.61 2.45 -11.45
C THR A 87 3.39 2.99 -12.18
N SER A 88 2.27 2.28 -12.06
CA SER A 88 0.95 2.77 -12.47
C SER A 88 -0.09 2.48 -11.41
N PHE A 89 -1.02 3.42 -11.24
CA PHE A 89 -2.10 3.32 -10.26
C PHE A 89 -3.45 3.18 -10.97
N LYS A 90 -4.31 2.34 -10.41
CA LYS A 90 -5.72 2.20 -10.80
C LYS A 90 -6.60 2.31 -9.56
N TYR A 91 -7.64 3.12 -9.67
CA TYR A 91 -8.59 3.39 -8.60
C TYR A 91 -9.97 2.82 -8.97
N LYS A 92 -10.59 2.12 -8.03
CA LYS A 92 -11.97 1.64 -8.14
C LYS A 92 -12.78 2.19 -6.97
N TYR A 93 -13.70 3.08 -7.28
CA TYR A 93 -14.54 3.76 -6.31
C TYR A 93 -15.85 3.00 -6.10
N LEU A 94 -16.20 2.79 -4.83
CA LEU A 94 -17.54 2.37 -4.42
C LEU A 94 -18.28 3.59 -3.90
N LYS A 95 -19.36 3.99 -4.57
CA LYS A 95 -20.25 5.07 -4.13
C LYS A 95 -21.42 4.50 -3.31
N GLY A 96 -21.88 5.26 -2.32
CA GLY A 96 -23.11 5.02 -1.58
C GLY A 96 -24.35 5.48 -2.34
N ALA A 97 -25.53 5.23 -1.77
CA ALA A 97 -26.81 5.64 -2.34
C ALA A 97 -26.97 7.17 -2.44
N ASP A 98 -26.19 7.93 -1.68
CA ASP A 98 -26.12 9.39 -1.68
C ASP A 98 -25.03 9.95 -2.62
N GLU A 99 -24.55 9.12 -3.57
CA GLU A 99 -23.42 9.38 -4.47
C GLU A 99 -22.06 9.65 -3.78
N LYS A 100 -22.01 9.59 -2.44
CA LYS A 100 -20.78 9.81 -1.68
C LYS A 100 -19.84 8.61 -1.76
N MET A 101 -18.55 8.88 -1.67
CA MET A 101 -17.52 7.84 -1.68
C MET A 101 -17.58 7.00 -0.39
N LYS A 102 -17.81 5.70 -0.53
CA LYS A 102 -17.84 4.73 0.59
C LYS A 102 -16.52 3.99 0.74
N ALA A 103 -15.90 3.63 -0.37
CA ALA A 103 -14.60 2.96 -0.37
C ALA A 103 -13.83 3.24 -1.66
N VAL A 104 -12.51 3.15 -1.58
CA VAL A 104 -11.60 3.22 -2.72
C VAL A 104 -10.68 2.01 -2.68
N LYS A 105 -10.73 1.19 -3.72
CA LYS A 105 -9.73 0.15 -3.95
C LYS A 105 -8.65 0.72 -4.85
N ILE A 106 -7.40 0.62 -4.39
CA ILE A 106 -6.22 1.13 -5.06
C ILE A 106 -5.38 -0.07 -5.50
N ILE A 107 -5.00 -0.10 -6.78
CA ILE A 107 -4.17 -1.14 -7.38
C ILE A 107 -2.93 -0.46 -7.93
N LEU A 108 -1.78 -0.81 -7.38
CA LEU A 108 -0.46 -0.41 -7.86
C LEU A 108 0.11 -1.55 -8.71
N THR A 109 0.59 -1.23 -9.90
CA THR A 109 1.36 -2.18 -10.75
C THR A 109 2.79 -1.67 -10.89
N ASP A 110 3.76 -2.50 -10.54
CA ASP A 110 5.19 -2.18 -10.69
C ASP A 110 5.71 -2.49 -12.11
N GLN A 111 6.98 -2.16 -12.37
CA GLN A 111 7.61 -2.40 -13.67
C GLN A 111 7.67 -3.89 -14.07
N LYS A 112 7.61 -4.81 -13.10
CA LYS A 112 7.62 -6.26 -13.31
C LYS A 112 6.20 -6.83 -13.46
N ASN A 113 5.19 -5.97 -13.63
CA ASN A 113 3.77 -6.34 -13.67
C ASN A 113 3.27 -7.03 -12.40
N LYS A 114 3.94 -6.84 -11.25
CA LYS A 114 3.42 -7.31 -9.96
C LYS A 114 2.40 -6.30 -9.43
N GLU A 115 1.25 -6.81 -9.03
CA GLU A 115 0.17 -6.00 -8.49
C GLU A 115 0.16 -6.00 -6.95
N TYR A 116 0.01 -4.81 -6.38
CA TYR A 116 -0.21 -4.57 -4.97
C TYR A 116 -1.56 -3.88 -4.80
N ARG A 117 -2.31 -4.26 -3.77
CA ARG A 117 -3.70 -3.83 -3.63
C ARG A 117 -3.99 -3.42 -2.20
N THR A 118 -4.66 -2.29 -2.04
CA THR A 118 -5.30 -1.92 -0.77
C THR A 118 -6.73 -1.43 -1.01
N THR A 119 -7.55 -1.46 0.04
CA THR A 119 -8.88 -0.86 0.05
C THR A 119 -8.99 0.06 1.25
N LEU A 120 -9.22 1.34 0.98
CA LEU A 120 -9.62 2.31 1.98
C LEU A 120 -11.14 2.27 2.10
N VAL A 121 -11.65 2.05 3.30
CA VAL A 121 -13.07 2.25 3.63
C VAL A 121 -13.18 3.62 4.29
N VAL A 122 -13.99 4.50 3.70
CA VAL A 122 -14.28 5.82 4.25
C VAL A 122 -15.36 5.61 5.31
N ASP A 123 -14.95 5.22 6.51
CA ASP A 123 -15.88 5.08 7.62
C ASP A 123 -16.31 6.47 8.09
N LYS A 124 -17.63 6.69 8.23
CA LYS A 124 -18.09 7.84 9.01
C LYS A 124 -17.61 7.59 10.44
N PRO A 125 -16.96 8.55 11.13
CA PRO A 125 -16.86 8.42 12.57
C PRO A 125 -18.30 8.27 13.08
N LYS A 126 -18.65 7.08 13.55
CA LYS A 126 -19.84 6.92 14.40
C LYS A 126 -19.53 7.80 15.59
N GLY A 127 -20.15 8.99 15.63
CA GLY A 127 -20.24 9.73 16.88
C GLY A 127 -20.75 8.74 17.91
N ASP A 128 -19.95 8.49 18.93
CA ASP A 128 -20.34 7.71 20.09
C ASP A 128 -21.60 8.35 20.65
N ARG A 129 -22.75 7.76 20.30
CA ARG A 129 -23.98 7.95 21.07
C ARG A 129 -23.93 6.92 22.18
N LYS A 130 -23.33 7.29 23.30
CA LYS A 130 -23.84 6.98 24.64
C LYS A 130 -23.41 8.08 25.60
#